data_AF-G2PKS0-F1
#
_entry.id   AF-G2PKS0-F1
#
_cell.length_a   1.000
_cell.length_b   1.000
_cell.length_c   1.000
_cell.angle_alpha   90.00
_cell.angle_beta   90.00
_cell.angle_gamma   90.00
#
_symmetry.space_group_name_H-M   'P 1'
#
loop_
_entity.id
_entity.type
_entity.pdbx_description
1 polymer ?
#
loop_
_entity_poly.entity_id
_entity_poly.type
_entity_poly.pdbx_seq_one_letter_code
_entity_poly.pdbx_strand_id
1 'polypeptide(L)'
;MIDFGVLKYKLSRVSKKKLSFASTFPINKRSKVKEELVGEILEKLSFWEQQNGFLDNKITLHRLAKELNTNSSYLSKVINTHKNQNFASYLKDVRITYAINHLKEKPEIVKTKSMIQIAEMYGFNSLSVFTKTFKNKTGVTPGVFFKRILEDEWERTTEKE
;
A
#
# COMPACT_ATOMS: atom_id res chain seq x y z
N MET A 1 8.48 19.56 -5.32
CA MET A 1 8.99 18.28 -5.85
C MET A 1 8.97 17.32 -4.66
N ILE A 2 7.91 16.51 -4.51
CA ILE A 2 7.71 15.68 -3.32
C ILE A 2 8.63 14.46 -3.40
N ASP A 3 9.39 14.24 -2.34
CA ASP A 3 10.40 13.19 -2.18
C ASP A 3 9.73 11.81 -2.05
N PHE A 4 9.86 10.98 -3.09
CA PHE A 4 9.35 9.59 -3.16
C PHE A 4 10.27 8.58 -2.44
N GLY A 5 11.13 9.02 -1.52
CA GLY A 5 12.20 8.24 -0.91
C GLY A 5 11.81 7.11 0.06
N VAL A 6 10.56 6.97 0.47
CA VAL A 6 10.19 6.02 1.57
C VAL A 6 10.24 4.55 1.15
N LEU A 7 10.45 4.22 -0.14
CA LEU A 7 10.58 2.82 -0.58
C LEU A 7 11.80 2.53 -1.47
N LYS A 8 12.86 3.34 -1.39
CA LYS A 8 14.17 2.80 -1.74
C LYS A 8 14.56 1.80 -0.66
N TYR A 9 14.77 0.56 -1.08
CA TYR A 9 15.80 -0.28 -0.48
C TYR A 9 15.48 -0.77 0.94
N LYS A 10 14.71 -1.87 1.02
CA LYS A 10 15.04 -2.93 1.99
C LYS A 10 16.30 -3.69 1.56
N LEU A 11 17.34 -2.95 1.17
CA LEU A 11 18.68 -3.41 0.85
C LEU A 11 19.58 -2.93 1.99
N SER A 12 19.48 -3.63 3.12
CA SER A 12 20.42 -3.50 4.23
C SER A 12 20.48 -4.80 5.04
N ARG A 13 20.61 -5.95 4.36
CA ARG A 13 21.12 -7.18 4.98
C ARG A 13 21.97 -7.98 4.00
N VAL A 14 23.01 -7.35 3.45
CA VAL A 14 24.21 -8.09 3.02
C VAL A 14 25.23 -7.94 4.14
N SER A 15 25.25 -8.91 5.05
CA SER A 15 26.43 -9.14 5.89
C SER A 15 27.42 -9.93 5.03
N LYS A 16 28.51 -9.26 4.67
CA LYS A 16 29.66 -9.84 3.98
C LYS A 16 30.32 -10.86 4.91
N LYS A 17 30.15 -12.15 4.62
CA LYS A 17 31.18 -13.16 4.92
C LYS A 17 31.61 -13.79 3.60
N LYS A 18 32.90 -13.59 3.28
CA LYS A 18 33.59 -14.27 2.19
C LYS A 18 33.35 -15.78 2.34
N LEU A 19 32.72 -16.39 1.34
CA LEU A 19 32.97 -17.78 1.02
C LEU A 19 33.24 -17.84 -0.48
N SER A 20 34.52 -17.91 -0.82
CA SER A 20 34.98 -18.34 -2.13
C SER A 20 34.57 -19.79 -2.31
N PHE A 21 33.60 -20.04 -3.17
CA PHE A 21 33.54 -21.29 -3.90
C PHE A 21 33.02 -20.99 -5.30
N ALA A 22 33.93 -21.04 -6.26
CA ALA A 22 33.56 -21.17 -7.65
C ALA A 22 32.78 -22.49 -7.77
N SER A 23 31.47 -22.39 -7.98
CA SER A 23 30.66 -23.51 -8.44
C SER A 23 29.83 -23.05 -9.62
N THR A 24 30.30 -23.39 -10.80
CA THR A 24 29.55 -23.42 -12.05
C THR A 24 28.34 -24.35 -11.87
N PHE A 25 27.22 -23.82 -11.36
CA PHE A 25 25.93 -24.49 -11.45
C PHE A 25 25.17 -23.95 -12.65
N PRO A 26 24.62 -24.81 -13.52
CA PRO A 26 23.81 -24.35 -14.64
C PRO A 26 22.55 -23.67 -14.09
N ILE A 27 22.46 -22.35 -14.26
CA ILE A 27 21.25 -21.60 -13.97
C ILE A 27 20.15 -22.18 -14.88
N ASN A 28 19.16 -22.84 -14.28
CA ASN A 28 18.09 -23.49 -15.01
C ASN A 28 17.26 -22.43 -15.76
N LYS A 29 17.16 -22.51 -17.09
CA LYS A 29 16.38 -21.57 -17.92
C LYS A 29 14.93 -21.38 -17.41
N ARG A 30 14.33 -22.40 -16.79
CA ARG A 30 12.99 -22.31 -16.19
C ARG A 30 12.91 -21.44 -14.93
N SER A 31 13.96 -21.34 -14.12
CA SER A 31 13.96 -20.47 -12.93
C SER A 31 14.10 -19.01 -13.34
N LYS A 32 14.97 -18.73 -14.32
CA LYS A 32 15.16 -17.38 -14.87
C LYS A 32 13.87 -16.79 -15.46
N VAL A 33 13.15 -17.56 -16.29
CA VAL A 33 11.85 -17.12 -16.85
C VAL A 33 10.81 -16.85 -15.76
N LYS A 34 10.81 -17.65 -14.67
CA LYS A 34 9.90 -17.42 -13.54
C LYS A 34 10.24 -16.14 -12.77
N GLU A 35 11.53 -15.84 -12.59
CA GLU A 35 11.97 -14.61 -11.93
C GLU A 35 11.61 -13.36 -12.74
N GLU A 36 11.79 -13.39 -14.07
CA GLU A 36 11.39 -12.30 -14.97
C GLU A 36 9.87 -12.04 -14.91
N LEU A 37 9.04 -13.09 -14.94
CA LEU A 37 7.58 -12.95 -14.83
C LEU A 37 7.12 -12.40 -13.47
N VAL A 38 7.80 -12.77 -12.37
CA VAL A 38 7.52 -12.19 -11.05
C VAL A 38 7.87 -10.71 -11.04
N GLY A 39 9.02 -10.34 -11.61
CA GLY A 39 9.45 -8.95 -11.76
C GLY A 39 8.42 -8.11 -12.51
N GLU A 40 7.97 -8.59 -13.67
CA GLU A 40 6.95 -7.90 -14.49
C GLU A 40 5.65 -7.66 -13.71
N ILE A 41 5.18 -8.65 -12.94
CA ILE A 41 3.96 -8.49 -12.13
C ILE A 41 4.16 -7.48 -11.01
N LEU A 42 5.32 -7.48 -10.37
CA LEU A 42 5.62 -6.51 -9.30
C LEU A 42 5.69 -5.08 -9.84
N GLU A 43 6.28 -4.88 -11.02
CA GLU A 43 6.30 -3.58 -11.69
C GLU A 43 4.89 -3.10 -12.04
N LYS A 44 4.07 -3.95 -12.67
CA LYS A 44 2.69 -3.61 -12.99
C LYS A 44 1.85 -3.36 -11.73
N LEU A 45 2.04 -4.14 -10.67
CA LEU A 45 1.38 -3.92 -9.39
C LEU A 45 1.79 -2.57 -8.78
N SER A 46 3.07 -2.21 -8.85
CA SER A 46 3.56 -0.92 -8.38
C SER A 46 2.98 0.24 -9.19
N PHE A 47 2.89 0.11 -10.52
CA PHE A 47 2.24 1.10 -11.36
C PHE A 47 0.76 1.25 -11.02
N TRP A 48 0.05 0.14 -10.82
CA TRP A 48 -1.35 0.15 -10.37
C TRP A 48 -1.53 0.82 -9.00
N GLU A 49 -0.60 0.60 -8.06
CA GLU A 49 -0.57 1.33 -6.77
C GLU A 49 -0.39 2.83 -7.00
N GLN A 50 0.55 3.25 -7.86
CA GLN A 50 0.80 4.68 -8.15
C GLN A 50 -0.38 5.38 -8.81
N GLN A 51 -1.18 4.66 -9.61
CA GLN A 51 -2.40 5.18 -10.20
C GLN A 51 -3.60 5.14 -9.24
N ASN A 52 -3.37 4.85 -7.95
CA ASN A 52 -4.40 4.73 -6.92
C ASN A 52 -5.51 3.73 -7.28
N GLY A 53 -5.19 2.68 -8.05
CA GLY A 53 -6.19 1.68 -8.46
C GLY A 53 -6.85 0.95 -7.29
N PHE A 54 -6.21 0.97 -6.11
CA PHE A 54 -6.77 0.43 -4.88
C PHE A 54 -7.99 1.21 -4.37
N LEU A 55 -8.22 2.46 -4.80
CA LEU A 55 -9.38 3.26 -4.38
C LEU A 55 -10.70 2.74 -4.99
N ASP A 56 -10.66 1.96 -6.07
CA ASP A 56 -11.84 1.32 -6.62
C ASP A 56 -12.39 0.28 -5.62
N ASN A 57 -13.56 0.56 -5.05
CA ASN A 57 -14.20 -0.29 -4.05
C ASN A 57 -14.69 -1.64 -4.63
N LYS A 58 -14.76 -1.77 -5.97
CA LYS A 58 -15.10 -3.00 -6.70
C LYS A 58 -13.87 -3.83 -7.09
N ILE A 59 -12.65 -3.38 -6.78
CA ILE A 59 -11.45 -4.15 -7.12
C ILE A 59 -11.44 -5.49 -6.38
N THR A 60 -11.19 -6.55 -7.13
CA THR A 60 -10.99 -7.92 -6.62
C THR A 60 -9.66 -8.46 -7.13
N LEU A 61 -9.15 -9.53 -6.49
CA LEU A 61 -7.94 -10.21 -6.95
C LEU A 61 -8.06 -10.66 -8.42
N HIS A 62 -9.25 -11.09 -8.83
CA HIS A 62 -9.52 -11.51 -10.20
C HIS A 62 -9.46 -10.36 -11.18
N ARG A 63 -10.13 -9.24 -10.84
CA ARG A 63 -10.11 -8.04 -11.67
C ARG A 63 -8.69 -7.48 -11.81
N LEU A 64 -7.96 -7.37 -10.70
CA LEU A 64 -6.57 -6.92 -10.73
C LEU A 64 -5.68 -7.86 -11.55
N ALA A 65 -5.80 -9.18 -11.37
CA ALA A 65 -5.03 -10.13 -12.18
C ALA A 65 -5.26 -9.94 -13.68
N LYS A 66 -6.50 -9.69 -14.10
CA LYS A 66 -6.84 -9.37 -15.50
C LYS A 66 -6.18 -8.06 -15.96
N GLU A 67 -6.24 -7.01 -15.14
CA GLU A 67 -5.61 -5.70 -15.43
C GLU A 67 -4.08 -5.82 -15.56
N LEU A 68 -3.44 -6.70 -14.77
CA LEU A 68 -1.99 -6.93 -14.84
C LEU A 68 -1.58 -7.99 -15.88
N ASN A 69 -2.53 -8.50 -16.67
CA ASN A 69 -2.35 -9.57 -17.66
C ASN A 69 -1.74 -10.86 -17.05
N THR A 70 -2.33 -11.34 -15.96
CA THR A 70 -1.96 -12.58 -15.26
C THR A 70 -3.19 -13.34 -14.76
N ASN A 71 -3.01 -14.39 -13.95
CA ASN A 71 -4.09 -15.10 -13.28
C ASN A 71 -4.10 -14.86 -11.77
N SER A 72 -5.27 -15.01 -11.15
CA SER A 72 -5.48 -14.75 -9.72
C SER A 72 -4.60 -15.60 -8.82
N SER A 73 -4.36 -16.86 -9.17
CA SER A 73 -3.51 -17.77 -8.39
C SER A 73 -2.06 -17.29 -8.35
N TYR A 74 -1.54 -16.84 -9.50
CA TYR A 74 -0.17 -16.36 -9.61
C TYR A 74 0.00 -15.01 -8.94
N LEU A 75 -0.93 -14.07 -9.16
CA LEU A 75 -0.93 -12.79 -8.45
C LEU A 75 -1.03 -12.98 -6.92
N SER A 76 -1.92 -13.87 -6.45
CA SER A 76 -2.01 -14.21 -5.03
C SER A 76 -0.68 -14.71 -4.48
N LYS A 77 -0.01 -15.60 -5.21
CA LYS A 77 1.31 -16.13 -4.81
C LYS A 77 2.36 -15.03 -4.76
N VAL A 78 2.39 -14.13 -5.74
CA VAL A 78 3.31 -12.98 -5.75
C VAL A 78 3.05 -12.06 -4.55
N ILE A 79 1.80 -11.69 -4.29
CA ILE A 79 1.45 -10.82 -3.15
C ILE A 79 1.78 -11.49 -1.81
N ASN A 80 1.40 -12.75 -1.62
CA ASN A 80 1.73 -13.51 -0.41
C ASN A 80 3.24 -13.57 -0.18
N THR A 81 4.03 -13.81 -1.23
CA THR A 81 5.48 -13.97 -1.12
C THR A 81 6.19 -12.65 -0.87
N HIS A 82 5.80 -11.58 -1.58
CA HIS A 82 6.54 -10.31 -1.57
C HIS A 82 6.00 -9.26 -0.61
N LYS A 83 4.71 -9.32 -0.28
CA LYS A 83 4.06 -8.41 0.68
C LYS A 83 3.78 -9.10 2.03
N ASN A 84 3.99 -10.42 2.13
CA ASN A 84 3.75 -11.23 3.33
C ASN A 84 2.30 -11.15 3.84
N GLN A 85 1.34 -11.03 2.92
CA GLN A 85 -0.07 -10.78 3.21
C GLN A 85 -0.94 -11.40 2.11
N ASN A 86 -2.15 -11.84 2.46
CA ASN A 86 -3.17 -12.13 1.45
C ASN A 86 -3.70 -10.84 0.79
N PHE A 87 -4.29 -10.97 -0.40
CA PHE A 87 -4.78 -9.82 -1.18
C PHE A 87 -5.72 -8.90 -0.40
N ALA A 88 -6.66 -9.44 0.36
CA ALA A 88 -7.61 -8.63 1.12
C ALA A 88 -6.92 -7.80 2.22
N SER A 89 -5.90 -8.36 2.87
CA SER A 89 -5.12 -7.67 3.90
C SER A 89 -4.19 -6.63 3.30
N TYR A 90 -3.53 -6.98 2.20
CA TYR A 90 -2.71 -6.08 1.39
C TYR A 90 -3.52 -4.86 0.91
N LEU A 91 -4.71 -5.08 0.33
CA LEU A 91 -5.57 -4.02 -0.17
C LEU A 91 -5.99 -3.04 0.93
N LYS A 92 -6.38 -3.57 2.10
CA LYS A 92 -6.69 -2.73 3.27
C LYS A 92 -5.49 -1.93 3.75
N ASP A 93 -4.30 -2.51 3.71
CA ASP A 93 -3.07 -1.85 4.18
C ASP A 93 -2.65 -0.70 3.26
N VAL A 94 -2.68 -0.89 1.94
CA VAL A 94 -2.40 0.17 0.99
C VAL A 94 -3.43 1.30 1.11
N ARG A 95 -4.73 0.97 1.14
CA ARG A 95 -5.81 1.94 1.31
C ARG A 95 -5.67 2.78 2.56
N ILE A 96 -5.45 2.14 3.72
CA ILE A 96 -5.40 2.87 4.99
C ILE A 96 -4.14 3.71 5.10
N THR A 97 -3.01 3.23 4.58
CA THR A 97 -1.75 3.98 4.57
C THR A 97 -1.91 5.24 3.71
N TYR A 98 -2.52 5.10 2.53
CA TYR A 98 -2.84 6.25 1.68
C TYR A 98 -3.81 7.23 2.37
N ALA A 99 -4.89 6.73 2.98
CA ALA A 99 -5.87 7.57 3.68
C ALA A 99 -5.22 8.40 4.80
N ILE A 100 -4.38 7.78 5.64
CA ILE A 100 -3.70 8.47 6.75
C ILE A 100 -2.81 9.61 6.23
N ASN A 101 -2.03 9.35 5.19
CA ASN A 101 -1.12 10.36 4.64
C ASN A 101 -1.91 11.48 3.96
N HIS A 102 -2.87 11.12 3.10
CA HIS A 102 -3.66 12.09 2.36
C HIS A 102 -4.50 12.98 3.29
N LEU A 103 -5.09 12.45 4.36
CA LEU A 103 -5.88 13.25 5.31
C LEU A 103 -5.04 14.23 6.14
N LYS A 104 -3.77 13.93 6.41
CA LYS A 104 -2.85 14.88 7.05
C LYS A 104 -2.48 16.03 6.12
N GLU A 105 -2.28 15.73 4.84
CA GLU A 105 -1.99 16.73 3.81
C GLU A 105 -3.22 17.56 3.44
N LYS A 106 -4.41 16.97 3.61
CA LYS A 106 -5.72 17.52 3.24
C LYS A 106 -6.74 17.51 4.39
N PRO A 107 -6.53 18.31 5.45
CA PRO A 107 -7.45 18.43 6.59
C PRO A 107 -8.89 18.85 6.22
N GLU A 108 -9.06 19.57 5.11
CA GLU A 108 -10.36 20.03 4.61
C GLU A 108 -11.32 18.89 4.28
N ILE A 109 -10.78 17.70 3.93
CA ILE A 109 -11.58 16.49 3.70
C ILE A 109 -12.36 16.14 4.98
N VAL A 110 -11.69 16.22 6.13
CA VAL A 110 -12.28 15.92 7.44
C VAL A 110 -13.33 16.98 7.83
N LYS A 111 -13.13 18.24 7.43
CA LYS A 111 -14.07 19.34 7.70
C LYS A 111 -15.37 19.22 6.90
N THR A 112 -15.31 18.64 5.71
CA THR A 112 -16.39 18.73 4.71
C THR A 112 -17.12 17.41 4.44
N LYS A 113 -16.62 16.28 4.93
CA LYS A 113 -17.17 14.95 4.63
C LYS A 113 -17.49 14.16 5.88
N SER A 114 -18.56 13.37 5.80
CA SER A 114 -18.89 12.41 6.85
C SER A 114 -17.88 11.27 6.89
N MET A 115 -17.78 10.59 8.04
CA MET A 115 -16.90 9.43 8.20
C MET A 115 -17.21 8.31 7.19
N ILE A 116 -18.48 8.16 6.80
CA ILE A 116 -18.92 7.17 5.79
C ILE A 116 -18.37 7.57 4.41
N GLN A 117 -18.55 8.84 4.01
CA GLN A 117 -18.03 9.36 2.74
C GLN A 117 -16.51 9.26 2.66
N ILE A 118 -15.80 9.48 3.77
CA ILE A 118 -14.35 9.32 3.86
C ILE A 118 -13.97 7.84 3.67
N ALA A 119 -14.64 6.91 4.35
CA ALA A 119 -14.38 5.49 4.18
C ALA A 119 -14.58 5.04 2.71
N GLU A 120 -15.67 5.48 2.07
CA GLU A 120 -15.98 5.20 0.66
C GLU A 120 -14.95 5.79 -0.30
N MET A 121 -14.54 7.05 -0.08
CA MET A 121 -13.49 7.72 -0.86
C MET A 121 -12.18 6.92 -0.88
N TYR A 122 -11.84 6.28 0.25
CA TYR A 122 -10.63 5.46 0.37
C TYR A 122 -10.86 3.97 0.04
N GLY A 123 -11.95 3.66 -0.67
CA GLY A 123 -12.23 2.34 -1.23
C GLY A 123 -12.78 1.32 -0.23
N PHE A 124 -13.16 1.72 0.98
CA PHE A 124 -13.76 0.80 1.95
C PHE A 124 -15.25 0.60 1.70
N ASN A 125 -15.69 -0.66 1.70
CA ASN A 125 -17.11 -1.02 1.51
C ASN A 125 -17.96 -0.84 2.78
N SER A 126 -17.35 -0.55 3.93
CA SER A 126 -18.09 -0.24 5.15
C SER A 126 -17.27 0.58 6.15
N LEU A 127 -17.98 1.42 6.89
CA LEU A 127 -17.42 2.22 7.97
C LEU A 127 -16.78 1.35 9.07
N SER A 128 -17.37 0.19 9.38
CA SER A 128 -16.84 -0.73 10.39
C SER A 128 -15.46 -1.27 10.01
N VAL A 129 -15.28 -1.70 8.75
CA VAL A 129 -13.99 -2.20 8.27
C VAL A 129 -12.95 -1.08 8.21
N PHE A 130 -13.34 0.11 7.75
CA PHE A 130 -12.48 1.30 7.78
C PHE A 130 -12.01 1.60 9.20
N THR A 131 -12.93 1.76 10.14
CA THR A 131 -12.64 2.11 11.54
C THR A 131 -11.71 1.10 12.20
N LYS A 132 -11.97 -0.19 12.04
CA LYS A 132 -11.10 -1.26 12.59
C LYS A 132 -9.71 -1.24 11.96
N THR A 133 -9.63 -1.10 10.63
CA THR A 133 -8.34 -1.07 9.92
C THR A 133 -7.54 0.17 10.32
N PHE A 134 -8.19 1.32 10.44
CA PHE A 134 -7.60 2.58 10.89
C PHE A 134 -7.00 2.46 12.28
N LYS A 135 -7.79 1.94 13.24
CA LYS A 135 -7.34 1.74 14.61
C LYS A 135 -6.20 0.74 14.70
N ASN A 136 -6.26 -0.35 13.95
CA ASN A 136 -5.18 -1.33 13.91
C ASN A 136 -3.88 -0.73 13.35
N LYS A 137 -3.96 0.19 12.38
CA LYS A 137 -2.79 0.82 11.76
C LYS A 137 -2.18 1.94 12.63
N THR A 138 -3.02 2.73 13.30
CA THR A 138 -2.62 3.98 13.98
C THR A 138 -2.63 3.90 15.51
N GLY A 139 -3.25 2.86 16.09
CA GLY A 139 -3.50 2.74 17.53
C GLY A 139 -4.72 3.52 18.03
N VAL A 140 -5.29 4.44 17.24
CA VAL A 140 -6.41 5.30 17.65
C VAL A 140 -7.58 5.23 16.66
N THR A 141 -8.79 5.60 17.10
CA THR A 141 -9.94 5.63 16.20
C THR A 141 -9.82 6.76 15.18
N PRO A 142 -10.49 6.67 14.01
CA PRO A 142 -10.52 7.76 13.04
C PRO A 142 -10.96 9.09 13.65
N GLY A 143 -12.00 9.09 14.49
CA GLY A 143 -12.50 10.31 15.13
C GLY A 143 -11.47 11.02 16.00
N VAL A 144 -10.69 10.27 16.79
CA VAL A 144 -9.59 10.83 17.59
C VAL A 144 -8.49 11.39 16.68
N PHE A 145 -8.14 10.66 15.63
CA PHE A 145 -7.13 11.11 14.67
C PHE A 145 -7.56 12.37 13.90
N PHE A 146 -8.83 12.45 13.51
CA PHE A 146 -9.42 13.58 12.79
C PHE A 146 -9.45 14.83 13.64
N LYS A 147 -9.81 14.69 14.92
CA LYS A 147 -9.74 15.79 15.88
C LYS A 147 -8.33 16.38 15.96
N ARG A 148 -7.30 15.52 16.08
CA ARG A 148 -5.88 15.95 16.11
C ARG A 148 -5.47 16.70 14.84
N ILE A 149 -5.85 16.19 13.66
CA ILE A 149 -5.57 16.88 12.39
C ILE A 149 -6.15 18.30 12.37
N LEU A 150 -7.36 18.48 12.90
CA LEU A 150 -8.03 19.78 12.93
C LEU A 150 -7.37 20.73 13.96
N GLU A 151 -6.97 20.22 15.12
CA GLU A 151 -6.21 20.97 16.12
C GLU A 151 -4.84 21.43 15.56
N ASP A 152 -4.08 20.51 14.96
CA ASP A 152 -2.77 20.80 14.33
C ASP A 152 -2.88 21.80 13.15
N GLU A 153 -4.03 21.88 12.49
CA GLU A 153 -4.27 22.85 11.42
C GLU A 153 -4.66 24.22 11.96
N TRP A 154 -5.48 24.27 13.01
CA TRP A 154 -5.86 25.51 13.69
C TRP A 154 -4.62 26.23 14.25
N GLU A 155 -3.74 25.51 14.97
CA GLU A 155 -2.51 26.08 15.55
C GLU A 155 -1.60 26.70 14.48
N ARG A 156 -1.44 26.03 13.33
CA ARG A 156 -0.65 26.55 12.19
C ARG A 156 -1.24 27.79 11.53
N THR A 157 -2.55 28.01 11.66
CA THR A 157 -3.21 29.21 11.12
C THR A 157 -3.08 30.40 12.06
N THR A 158 -3.14 30.18 13.37
CA THR A 158 -3.07 31.25 14.39
C THR A 158 -1.67 31.79 14.65
N GLU A 159 -0.61 31.01 14.41
CA GLU A 159 0.78 31.46 14.56
C GLU A 159 1.29 32.32 13.38
N LYS A 160 0.50 32.43 12.31
CA LYS A 160 0.85 33.22 11.11
C LYS A 160 0.21 34.61 11.07
N GLU A 161 -0.62 34.94 12.06
CA GLU A 161 -1.27 36.24 12.25
C GLU A 161 -0.54 37.04 13.33
#